data_AF-A0A4S2R520-F1
#
_entry.id   AF-A0A4S2R520-F1
#
_cell.length_a   1.000
_cell.length_b   1.000
_cell.length_c   1.000
_cell.angle_alpha   90.00
_cell.angle_beta   90.00
_cell.angle_gamma   90.00
#
_symmetry.space_group_name_H-M   'P 1'
#
loop_
_entity.id
_entity.type
_entity.pdbx_description
1 polymer ?
#
loop_
_entity_poly.entity_id
_entity_poly.type
_entity_poly.pdbx_seq_one_letter_code
_entity_poly.pdbx_strand_id
1 'polypeptide(L)'
;MGGGGRLTGSLPGGLRVHRVPGKPLRREEDGRYALHLWLQQDGRFDGDLALRMSPAEAELLHAQLCFALADAPVTTRPADTPHCRRVGGSRPEPVSRP
;
A
#
# COMPACT_ATOMS: atom_id res chain seq x y z
N MET A 1 1.45 -25.31 -48.20
CA MET A 1 1.27 -25.61 -46.75
C MET A 1 2.56 -25.23 -46.04
N GLY A 2 2.47 -24.42 -44.99
CA GLY A 2 3.65 -23.96 -44.23
C GLY A 2 3.30 -22.78 -43.33
N GLY A 3 2.38 -22.99 -42.39
CA GLY A 3 2.09 -22.03 -41.33
C GLY A 3 3.18 -22.08 -40.27
N GLY A 4 3.97 -21.01 -40.14
CA GLY A 4 4.92 -20.81 -39.05
C GLY A 4 4.33 -19.82 -38.06
N GLY A 5 3.84 -20.33 -36.94
CA GLY A 5 3.19 -19.56 -35.89
C GLY A 5 4.06 -18.41 -35.37
N ARG A 6 3.41 -17.27 -35.13
CA ARG A 6 4.00 -16.16 -34.40
C ARG A 6 4.42 -16.67 -33.02
N LEU A 7 5.72 -16.68 -32.75
CA LEU A 7 6.24 -16.75 -31.40
C LEU A 7 5.79 -15.47 -30.69
N THR A 8 4.62 -15.50 -30.06
CA THR A 8 4.32 -14.54 -28.99
C THR A 8 5.27 -14.89 -27.87
N GLY A 9 6.44 -14.26 -27.88
CA GLY A 9 7.36 -14.30 -26.75
C GLY A 9 6.59 -13.89 -25.51
N SER A 10 6.28 -14.85 -24.67
CA SER A 10 5.92 -14.58 -23.29
C SER A 10 7.13 -13.88 -22.71
N LEU A 11 7.03 -12.57 -22.48
CA LEU A 11 8.03 -11.88 -21.66
C LEU A 11 8.15 -12.68 -20.36
N PRO A 12 9.36 -12.92 -19.83
CA PRO A 12 9.53 -13.56 -18.53
C PRO A 12 8.61 -12.82 -17.55
N GLY A 13 7.67 -13.56 -16.98
CA GLY A 13 6.54 -13.05 -16.22
C GLY A 13 7.04 -12.25 -15.04
N GLY A 14 6.96 -10.92 -15.20
CA GLY A 14 7.57 -9.97 -14.29
C GLY A 14 7.17 -10.17 -12.84
N LEU A 15 8.12 -9.91 -11.95
CA LEU A 15 7.93 -9.92 -10.51
C LEU A 15 6.82 -8.95 -10.11
N ARG A 16 5.86 -9.41 -9.32
CA ARG A 16 4.76 -8.62 -8.75
C ARG A 16 4.75 -8.75 -7.23
N VAL A 17 4.38 -7.67 -6.56
CA VAL A 17 4.25 -7.61 -5.11
C VAL A 17 2.78 -7.44 -4.76
N HIS A 18 2.29 -8.28 -3.85
CA HIS A 18 0.90 -8.25 -3.39
C HIS A 18 0.84 -8.09 -1.88
N ARG A 19 -0.26 -7.55 -1.37
CA ARG A 19 -0.59 -7.65 0.06
C ARG A 19 -0.95 -9.10 0.39
N VAL A 20 -0.49 -9.63 1.52
CA VAL A 20 -1.04 -10.89 2.03
C VAL A 20 -2.48 -10.63 2.50
N PRO A 21 -3.49 -11.30 1.93
CA PRO A 21 -4.88 -11.14 2.35
C PRO A 21 -5.04 -11.49 3.83
N GLY A 22 -5.86 -10.70 4.55
CA GLY A 22 -6.15 -10.94 5.96
C GLY A 22 -5.00 -10.67 6.95
N LYS A 23 -3.79 -10.33 6.48
CA LYS A 23 -2.69 -9.90 7.36
C LYS A 23 -2.64 -8.36 7.45
N PRO A 24 -3.01 -7.77 8.62
CA PRO A 24 -2.91 -6.33 8.82
C PRO A 24 -1.45 -5.90 8.96
N LEU A 25 -1.23 -4.58 8.90
CA LEU A 25 0.03 -3.98 9.37
C LEU A 25 0.17 -4.28 10.87
N ARG A 26 1.31 -4.80 11.30
CA ARG A 26 1.57 -5.12 12.72
C ARG A 26 2.66 -4.22 13.28
N ARG A 27 2.56 -3.91 14.57
CA ARG A 27 3.69 -3.38 15.34
C ARG A 27 4.37 -4.56 16.03
N GLU A 28 5.66 -4.68 15.84
CA GLU A 28 6.50 -5.73 16.43
C GLU A 28 7.03 -5.33 17.81
N GLU A 29 7.63 -6.28 18.51
CA GLU A 29 8.17 -6.10 19.86
C GLU A 29 9.32 -5.09 19.90
N ASP A 30 10.12 -5.04 18.84
CA ASP A 30 11.20 -4.05 18.63
C ASP A 30 10.67 -2.63 18.31
N GLY A 31 9.35 -2.45 18.28
CA GLY A 31 8.68 -1.20 17.98
C GLY A 31 8.62 -0.85 16.49
N ARG A 32 9.15 -1.69 15.59
CA ARG A 32 9.03 -1.53 14.14
C ARG A 32 7.64 -1.94 13.66
N TYR A 33 7.27 -1.45 12.49
CA TYR A 33 6.08 -1.84 11.76
C TYR A 33 6.41 -2.88 10.71
N ALA A 34 5.61 -3.94 10.63
CA ALA A 34 5.77 -5.02 9.68
C ALA A 34 4.55 -5.15 8.77
N LEU A 35 4.80 -5.00 7.47
CA LEU A 35 3.83 -5.20 6.41
C LEU A 35 4.15 -6.48 5.65
N HIS A 36 3.32 -7.51 5.81
CA HIS A 36 3.46 -8.78 5.08
C HIS A 36 3.00 -8.65 3.63
N LEU A 37 3.85 -9.12 2.72
CA LEU A 37 3.69 -9.07 1.27
C LEU A 37 3.94 -10.47 0.66
N TRP A 38 3.34 -10.71 -0.49
CA TRP A 38 3.63 -11.88 -1.33
C TRP A 38 4.38 -11.46 -2.58
N LEU A 39 5.40 -12.23 -2.94
CA LEU A 39 6.05 -12.15 -4.23
C LEU A 39 5.41 -13.15 -5.18
N GLN A 40 5.03 -12.66 -6.35
CA GLN A 40 4.58 -13.48 -7.46
C GLN A 40 5.57 -13.33 -8.62
N GLN A 41 6.16 -14.42 -9.06
CA GLN A 41 7.03 -14.47 -10.24
C GLN A 41 6.43 -15.45 -11.24
N ASP A 42 6.37 -15.07 -12.52
CA ASP A 42 5.84 -15.96 -13.58
C ASP A 42 4.43 -16.52 -13.27
N GLY A 43 3.61 -15.76 -12.54
CA GLY A 43 2.27 -16.16 -12.11
C GLY A 43 2.22 -17.05 -10.87
N ARG A 44 3.35 -17.54 -10.38
CA ARG A 44 3.46 -18.38 -9.17
C ARG A 44 3.78 -17.52 -7.94
N PHE A 45 3.14 -17.81 -6.81
CA PHE A 45 3.50 -17.18 -5.54
C PHE A 45 4.71 -17.90 -4.97
N ASP A 46 5.87 -17.23 -4.99
CA ASP A 46 7.16 -17.84 -4.68
C ASP A 46 7.65 -17.57 -3.26
N GLY A 47 7.05 -16.63 -2.54
CA GLY A 47 7.36 -16.43 -1.12
C GLY A 47 6.59 -15.31 -0.44
N ASP A 48 6.55 -15.35 0.90
CA ASP A 48 6.15 -14.24 1.74
C ASP A 48 7.37 -13.43 2.22
N LEU A 49 7.23 -12.12 2.23
CA LEU A 49 8.21 -11.20 2.80
C LEU A 49 7.53 -10.19 3.72
N ALA A 50 8.30 -9.55 4.58
CA ALA A 50 7.82 -8.46 5.41
C ALA A 50 8.62 -7.18 5.14
N LEU A 51 7.94 -6.11 4.74
CA LEU A 51 8.52 -4.78 4.76
C LEU A 51 8.53 -4.29 6.21
N ARG A 52 9.72 -4.29 6.83
CA ARG A 52 9.94 -3.83 8.20
C ARG A 52 10.38 -2.37 8.19
N MET A 53 9.60 -1.50 8.81
CA MET A 53 9.86 -0.06 8.86
C MET A 53 9.98 0.40 10.32
N SER A 54 10.93 1.26 10.61
CA SER A 54 10.92 2.08 11.82
C SER A 54 9.70 3.02 11.82
N PRO A 55 9.35 3.62 12.97
CA PRO A 55 8.31 4.64 13.01
C PRO A 55 8.55 5.80 12.02
N ALA A 56 9.79 6.30 11.93
CA ALA A 56 10.14 7.38 11.00
C ALA A 56 9.95 6.97 9.53
N GLU A 57 10.36 5.75 9.15
CA GLU A 57 10.15 5.24 7.79
C GLU A 57 8.64 5.09 7.46
N ALA A 58 7.85 4.63 8.43
CA ALA A 58 6.41 4.49 8.25
C ALA A 58 5.69 5.84 8.12
N GLU A 59 6.10 6.85 8.89
CA GLU A 59 5.59 8.23 8.81
C GLU A 59 5.92 8.86 7.46
N LEU A 60 7.16 8.70 6.97
CA LEU A 60 7.58 9.19 5.65
C LEU A 60 6.77 8.53 4.53
N LEU A 61 6.59 7.21 4.58
CA LEU A 61 5.76 6.49 3.62
C LEU A 61 4.30 6.98 3.66
N HIS A 62 3.74 7.20 4.86
CA HIS A 62 2.39 7.75 5.01
C HIS A 62 2.26 9.12 4.34
N ALA A 63 3.20 10.04 4.59
CA ALA A 63 3.19 11.37 3.99
C ALA A 63 3.27 11.31 2.45
N GLN A 64 4.17 10.47 1.92
CA GLN A 64 4.30 10.26 0.47
C GLN A 64 3.01 9.72 -0.16
N LEU A 65 2.36 8.74 0.49
CA LEU A 65 1.09 8.20 0.01
C LEU A 65 -0.05 9.22 0.11
N CYS A 66 -0.14 10.00 1.19
CA CYS A 66 -1.14 11.06 1.31
C CYS A 66 -0.98 12.09 0.18
N PHE A 67 0.26 12.50 -0.11
CA PHE A 67 0.57 13.44 -1.20
C PHE A 67 0.23 12.85 -2.57
N ALA A 68 0.71 11.65 -2.88
CA ALA A 68 0.47 11.00 -4.17
C ALA A 68 -1.02 10.76 -4.45
N LEU A 69 -1.82 10.57 -3.41
CA LEU A 69 -3.25 10.38 -3.54
C LEU A 69 -4.06 11.68 -3.54
N ALA A 70 -3.46 12.87 -3.30
CA ALA A 70 -4.17 14.12 -3.06
C ALA A 70 -5.34 14.38 -4.02
N ASP A 71 -5.11 14.24 -5.33
CA ASP A 71 -6.11 14.48 -6.36
C ASP A 71 -6.90 13.23 -6.79
N ALA A 72 -6.55 12.05 -6.27
CA ALA A 72 -7.28 10.83 -6.54
C ALA A 72 -8.64 10.84 -5.82
N PRO A 73 -9.67 10.19 -6.37
CA PRO A 73 -10.95 10.04 -5.67
C PRO A 73 -10.78 9.23 -4.37
N VAL A 74 -11.52 9.60 -3.32
CA VAL A 74 -11.58 8.81 -2.08
C VAL A 74 -12.44 7.58 -2.33
N THR A 75 -11.85 6.39 -2.22
CA THR A 75 -12.52 5.10 -2.45
C THR A 75 -12.87 4.37 -1.14
N THR A 76 -12.38 4.85 -0.01
CA THR A 76 -12.64 4.28 1.31
C THR A 76 -13.96 4.78 1.90
N ARG A 77 -14.55 4.00 2.81
CA ARG A 77 -15.69 4.46 3.61
C ARG A 77 -15.24 5.58 4.55
N PRO A 78 -16.11 6.53 4.94
CA PRO A 78 -15.73 7.67 5.78
C PRO A 78 -15.00 7.30 7.08
N ALA A 79 -15.40 6.21 7.75
CA ALA A 79 -14.75 5.74 8.98
C ALA A 79 -13.31 5.22 8.76
N ASP A 80 -13.03 4.71 7.57
CA ASP A 80 -11.73 4.12 7.20
C ASP A 80 -10.84 5.12 6.46
N THR A 81 -11.38 6.27 6.03
CA THR A 81 -10.63 7.30 5.32
C THR A 81 -9.54 7.90 6.22
N PRO A 82 -8.26 7.83 5.80
CA PRO A 82 -7.16 8.44 6.54
C PRO A 82 -7.41 9.92 6.77
N HIS A 83 -7.04 10.42 7.96
CA HIS A 83 -7.28 11.82 8.33
C HIS A 83 -6.73 12.82 7.28
N CYS A 84 -5.55 12.54 6.71
CA CYS A 84 -4.94 13.37 5.66
C CYS A 84 -5.75 13.43 4.35
N ARG A 85 -6.76 12.58 4.18
CA ARG A 85 -7.62 12.46 2.99
C ARG A 85 -9.07 12.87 3.24
N ARG A 86 -9.43 13.28 4.46
CA ARG A 86 -10.79 13.73 4.78
C ARG A 86 -10.97 15.17 4.27
N VAL A 87 -11.98 15.38 3.43
CA VAL A 87 -12.31 16.72 2.90
C VAL A 87 -12.92 17.55 4.03
N GLY A 88 -12.37 18.73 4.29
CA GLY A 88 -12.88 19.65 5.32
C GLY A 88 -12.30 19.42 6.71
N GLY A 89 -10.97 19.44 6.85
CA GLY A 89 -10.32 19.55 8.16
C GLY A 89 -10.64 20.88 8.83
N SER A 90 -11.85 21.05 9.36
CA SER A 90 -12.07 21.97 10.46
C SER A 90 -11.29 21.41 11.64
N ARG A 91 -10.14 22.04 11.93
CA ARG A 91 -9.65 22.12 13.30
C ARG A 91 -10.85 22.55 14.16
N PRO A 92 -11.25 21.84 15.24
CA PRO A 92 -12.19 22.42 16.17
C PRO A 92 -11.58 23.74 16.66
N GLU A 93 -12.25 24.86 16.40
CA GLU A 93 -11.90 26.16 16.95
C GLU A 93 -11.71 26.00 18.47
N PRO A 94 -10.61 26.52 19.06
CA PRO A 94 -10.48 26.52 20.50
C PRO A 94 -11.65 27.34 21.07
N VAL A 95 -12.52 26.68 21.85
CA VAL A 95 -13.61 27.38 22.54
C VAL A 95 -12.98 28.38 23.50
N SER A 96 -13.05 29.67 23.17
CA SER A 96 -12.67 30.73 24.09
C SER A 96 -13.77 30.78 25.15
N ARG A 97 -13.45 30.37 26.38
CA ARG A 97 -14.35 30.49 27.53
C ARG A 97 -14.41 31.96 27.97
N PRO A 98 -15.57 32.46 28.43
CA PRO A 98 -15.76 33.83 28.87
C PRO A 98 -14.94 34.16 30.13
#